data_AF-A0A540LRK6-F1
#
_entry.id   AF-A0A540LRK6-F1
#
_cell.length_a   1.000
_cell.length_b   1.000
_cell.length_c   1.000
_cell.angle_alpha   90.00
_cell.angle_beta   90.00
_cell.angle_gamma   90.00
#
_symmetry.space_group_name_H-M   'P 1'
#
loop_
_entity.id
_entity.type
_entity.pdbx_description
1 polymer ?
#
loop_
_entity_poly.entity_id
_entity_poly.type
_entity_poly.pdbx_seq_one_letter_code
_entity_poly.pdbx_strand_id
1 'polypeptide(L)'
;MKLKPCVLDEYSKTRSVTPLVKPHNFVHPDDNLILEDESGRVNLSGNVLSPTVYVTGTVVGLHGKETDAGDFLVLDVLEAGLPPQIELPLKSREGKYVVFVSGLRVGSSSLNPLQFQLLVDHITGHLGDEKEQGIAAQIVHVVIAGNSIEVPHGLLNGQNLALKDQSRLSEPIKELDILLTQIAAGLPLDIMPGLDDPANFALPQQPLNRCLFPGSSAYNTFRSCTNPHCFDLDDVRFLGTSGQNIDDLDKYSEAKDKLDFIERTLRWRHLAPTAPNTLGCYPFTDRDPFLIESCPHVYFVGNQDKYDSRLVNGSEGQMVRLISIPKFCETGIAVVLNLGNLECHTLSFGTQFSS
;
A
#
# COMPACT_ATOMS: atom_id res chain seq x y z
N MET A 1 4.26 -24.22 -3.72
CA MET A 1 5.57 -23.57 -3.52
C MET A 1 6.36 -24.31 -2.46
N LYS A 2 7.62 -24.64 -2.74
CA LYS A 2 8.45 -25.48 -1.86
C LYS A 2 8.97 -24.76 -0.62
N LEU A 3 9.30 -23.48 -0.73
CA LEU A 3 9.88 -22.69 0.37
C LEU A 3 8.83 -21.93 1.20
N LYS A 4 7.56 -21.95 0.78
CA LYS A 4 6.48 -21.29 1.52
C LYS A 4 6.37 -21.87 2.93
N PRO A 5 6.36 -21.05 4.00
CA PRO A 5 6.23 -21.54 5.36
C PRO A 5 4.88 -22.24 5.58
N CYS A 6 4.93 -23.38 6.28
CA CYS A 6 3.77 -24.16 6.65
C CYS A 6 3.56 -24.08 8.16
N VAL A 7 2.39 -23.60 8.58
CA VAL A 7 2.03 -23.50 10.01
C VAL A 7 2.08 -24.87 10.70
N LEU A 8 1.75 -25.97 10.00
CA LEU A 8 1.79 -27.31 10.58
C LEU A 8 3.21 -27.75 10.95
N ASP A 9 4.23 -27.28 10.23
CA ASP A 9 5.63 -27.58 10.54
C ASP A 9 6.06 -26.89 11.84
N GLU A 10 5.50 -25.70 12.16
CA GLU A 10 5.74 -24.99 13.42
C GLU A 10 5.18 -25.75 14.65
N TYR A 11 4.12 -26.54 14.45
CA TYR A 11 3.53 -27.39 15.49
C TYR A 11 4.13 -28.80 15.56
N SER A 12 5.10 -29.13 14.70
CA SER A 12 5.77 -30.43 14.73
C SER A 12 6.66 -30.58 15.98
N LYS A 13 6.68 -31.77 16.59
CA LYS A 13 7.37 -32.04 17.88
C LYS A 13 8.89 -31.90 17.80
N THR A 14 9.45 -32.05 16.60
CA THR A 14 10.87 -31.82 16.29
C THR A 14 11.06 -30.37 15.91
N ARG A 15 11.02 -29.46 16.90
CA ARG A 15 11.49 -28.09 16.71
C ARG A 15 12.96 -28.16 16.31
N SER A 16 13.26 -28.01 15.02
CA SER A 16 14.60 -27.68 14.58
C SER A 16 14.97 -26.36 15.26
N VAL A 17 16.04 -26.39 16.06
CA VAL A 17 16.63 -25.24 16.77
C VAL A 17 17.19 -24.20 15.79
N THR A 18 17.23 -24.54 14.50
CA THR A 18 17.65 -23.65 13.43
C THR A 18 16.61 -22.53 13.27
N PRO A 19 16.97 -21.26 13.46
CA PRO A 19 16.07 -20.17 13.10
C PRO A 19 15.69 -20.37 11.64
N LEU A 20 14.39 -20.38 11.36
CA LEU A 20 13.88 -20.34 9.99
C LEU A 20 14.46 -19.04 9.40
N VAL A 21 15.54 -19.15 8.63
CA VAL A 21 15.96 -18.07 7.74
C VAL A 21 14.75 -17.87 6.86
N LYS A 22 14.02 -16.76 7.08
CA LYS A 22 12.87 -16.41 6.26
C LYS A 22 13.47 -15.76 5.02
N PRO A 23 13.59 -16.47 3.88
CA PRO A 23 14.06 -15.83 2.67
C PRO A 23 13.13 -14.64 2.37
N HIS A 24 13.69 -13.58 1.78
CA HIS A 24 12.92 -12.41 1.38
C HIS A 24 11.84 -12.77 0.35
N ASN A 25 12.12 -13.79 -0.47
CA ASN A 25 11.24 -14.33 -1.49
C ASN A 25 11.25 -15.87 -1.45
N PHE A 26 10.09 -16.49 -1.59
CA PHE A 26 9.86 -17.94 -1.47
C PHE A 26 9.78 -18.68 -2.83
N VAL A 27 9.99 -17.99 -3.95
CA VAL A 27 10.00 -18.60 -5.29
C VAL A 27 11.12 -19.62 -5.40
N HIS A 28 10.79 -20.80 -5.94
CA HIS A 28 11.73 -21.89 -6.18
C HIS A 28 11.57 -22.42 -7.62
N PRO A 29 12.65 -22.87 -8.29
CA PRO A 29 12.58 -23.44 -9.65
C PRO A 29 11.67 -24.67 -9.81
N ASP A 30 11.34 -25.34 -8.70
CA ASP A 30 10.45 -26.51 -8.67
C ASP A 30 8.97 -26.11 -8.47
N ASP A 31 8.67 -24.82 -8.37
CA ASP A 31 7.30 -24.36 -8.16
C ASP A 31 6.47 -24.55 -9.44
N ASN A 32 5.23 -25.01 -9.26
CA ASN A 32 4.29 -25.28 -10.33
C ASN A 32 2.98 -24.53 -10.11
N LEU A 33 2.25 -24.30 -11.21
CA LEU A 33 0.92 -23.71 -11.19
C LEU A 33 -0.14 -24.81 -11.32
N ILE A 34 -1.22 -24.64 -10.56
CA ILE A 34 -2.39 -25.51 -10.58
C ILE A 34 -3.59 -24.62 -10.85
N LEU A 35 -4.40 -24.98 -11.83
CA LEU A 35 -5.71 -24.38 -12.02
C LEU A 35 -6.70 -25.10 -11.13
N GLU A 36 -7.48 -24.35 -10.36
CA GLU A 36 -8.51 -24.85 -9.45
C GLU A 36 -9.82 -24.12 -9.73
N ASP A 37 -10.90 -24.89 -9.82
CA ASP A 37 -12.28 -24.40 -9.91
C ASP A 37 -13.19 -25.19 -8.96
N GLU A 38 -14.51 -25.00 -9.07
CA GLU A 38 -15.50 -25.71 -8.24
C GLU A 38 -15.52 -27.24 -8.46
N SER A 39 -14.99 -27.72 -9.59
CA SER A 39 -15.04 -29.13 -9.99
C SER A 39 -13.78 -29.90 -9.63
N GLY A 40 -12.61 -29.24 -9.60
CA GLY A 40 -11.37 -29.91 -9.28
C GLY A 40 -10.11 -29.10 -9.57
N ARG A 41 -9.00 -29.82 -9.72
CA ARG A 41 -7.65 -29.26 -9.87
C ARG A 41 -6.92 -29.94 -11.02
N VAL A 42 -6.19 -29.16 -11.81
CA VAL A 42 -5.31 -29.68 -12.86
C VAL A 42 -3.97 -28.92 -12.86
N ASN A 43 -2.87 -29.66 -13.01
CA ASN A 43 -1.56 -29.05 -13.14
C ASN A 43 -1.44 -28.34 -14.49
N LEU A 44 -0.80 -27.18 -14.49
CA LEU A 44 -0.52 -26.43 -15.70
C LEU A 44 0.89 -26.76 -16.21
N SER A 45 0.99 -27.01 -17.52
CA SER A 45 2.25 -27.25 -18.23
C SER A 45 2.40 -26.28 -19.40
N GLY A 46 3.64 -26.15 -19.89
CA GLY A 46 4.01 -25.21 -20.95
C GLY A 46 4.71 -23.97 -20.43
N ASN A 47 5.03 -23.04 -21.33
CA ASN A 47 5.87 -21.87 -21.04
C ASN A 47 5.10 -20.54 -21.09
N VAL A 48 3.78 -20.56 -21.35
CA VAL A 48 2.94 -19.36 -21.49
C VAL A 48 2.76 -18.67 -20.13
N LEU A 49 2.60 -19.44 -19.07
CA LEU A 49 2.49 -18.97 -17.70
C LEU A 49 3.76 -19.29 -16.93
N SER A 50 4.42 -18.28 -16.37
CA SER A 50 5.55 -18.49 -15.47
C SER A 50 5.08 -18.66 -14.02
N PRO A 51 5.46 -19.76 -13.33
CA PRO A 51 5.26 -19.90 -11.89
C PRO A 51 5.97 -18.83 -11.06
N THR A 52 6.98 -18.14 -11.63
CA THR A 52 7.65 -17.03 -10.95
C THR A 52 6.87 -15.72 -11.01
N VAL A 53 5.91 -15.59 -11.94
CA VAL A 53 5.16 -14.34 -12.15
C VAL A 53 3.80 -14.40 -11.47
N TYR A 54 3.08 -15.50 -11.65
CA TYR A 54 1.71 -15.65 -11.15
C TYR A 54 1.68 -16.15 -9.73
N VAL A 55 0.72 -15.66 -8.95
CA VAL A 55 0.51 -16.05 -7.55
C VAL A 55 -0.83 -16.75 -7.36
N THR A 56 -0.94 -17.55 -6.30
CA THR A 56 -2.22 -18.14 -5.87
C THR A 56 -3.27 -17.05 -5.66
N GLY A 57 -4.49 -17.32 -6.14
CA GLY A 57 -5.64 -16.42 -6.07
C GLY A 57 -5.82 -15.49 -7.28
N THR A 58 -4.87 -15.52 -8.24
CA THR A 58 -5.07 -14.87 -9.54
C THR A 58 -6.10 -15.63 -10.38
N VAL A 59 -7.13 -14.94 -10.86
CA VAL A 59 -8.15 -15.50 -11.74
C VAL A 59 -7.83 -15.13 -13.20
N VAL A 60 -7.72 -16.13 -14.07
CA VAL A 60 -7.38 -15.98 -15.49
C VAL A 60 -8.19 -16.96 -16.35
N GLY A 61 -8.43 -16.59 -17.61
CA GLY A 61 -8.94 -17.51 -18.61
C GLY A 61 -7.80 -18.25 -19.31
N LEU A 62 -7.84 -19.58 -19.39
CA LEU A 62 -6.81 -20.40 -20.05
C LEU A 62 -7.38 -21.10 -21.27
N HIS A 63 -6.64 -21.07 -22.38
CA HIS A 63 -6.91 -21.89 -23.55
C HIS A 63 -5.77 -22.90 -23.74
N GLY A 64 -6.12 -24.16 -23.95
CA GLY A 64 -5.15 -25.25 -23.94
C GLY A 64 -5.76 -26.60 -24.23
N LYS A 65 -4.99 -27.65 -24.00
CA LYS A 65 -5.41 -29.05 -24.22
C LYS A 65 -4.86 -29.97 -23.16
N GLU A 66 -5.56 -31.07 -22.92
CA GLU A 66 -5.09 -32.16 -22.06
C GLU A 66 -3.87 -32.83 -22.68
N THR A 67 -2.93 -33.26 -21.84
CA THR A 67 -1.75 -34.05 -22.20
C THR A 67 -1.96 -35.51 -21.80
N ASP A 68 -1.19 -36.43 -22.40
CA ASP A 68 -1.26 -37.86 -22.06
C ASP A 68 -0.92 -38.15 -20.58
N ALA A 69 -0.27 -37.21 -19.89
CA ALA A 69 0.07 -37.30 -18.47
C ALA A 69 -1.05 -36.82 -17.53
N GLY A 70 -2.15 -36.26 -18.07
CA GLY A 70 -3.25 -35.67 -17.30
C GLY A 70 -3.04 -34.20 -16.90
N ASP A 71 -1.92 -33.58 -17.30
CA ASP A 71 -1.68 -32.14 -17.14
C ASP A 71 -2.38 -31.34 -18.25
N PHE A 72 -2.64 -30.05 -18.00
CA PHE A 72 -3.20 -29.13 -18.99
C PHE A 72 -2.09 -28.30 -19.63
N LEU A 73 -1.86 -28.49 -20.94
CA LEU A 73 -0.91 -27.69 -21.71
C LEU A 73 -1.54 -26.36 -22.09
N VAL A 74 -1.02 -25.28 -21.51
CA VAL A 74 -1.50 -23.92 -21.76
C VAL A 74 -0.94 -23.40 -23.09
N LEU A 75 -1.83 -22.99 -23.98
CA LEU A 75 -1.52 -22.43 -25.29
C LEU A 75 -1.71 -20.92 -25.33
N ASP A 76 -2.65 -20.38 -24.55
CA ASP A 76 -2.92 -18.94 -24.46
C ASP A 76 -3.51 -18.57 -23.09
N VAL A 77 -3.32 -17.31 -22.69
CA VAL A 77 -3.80 -16.76 -21.42
C VAL A 77 -4.61 -15.47 -21.67
N LEU A 78 -5.74 -15.34 -20.99
CA LEU A 78 -6.56 -14.14 -20.97
C LEU A 78 -6.63 -13.60 -19.54
N GLU A 79 -5.91 -12.52 -19.28
CA GLU A 79 -6.04 -11.74 -18.06
C GLU A 79 -7.29 -10.84 -18.11
N ALA A 80 -7.79 -10.43 -16.94
CA ALA A 80 -8.97 -9.55 -16.85
C ALA A 80 -8.76 -8.16 -17.50
N GLY A 81 -7.51 -7.69 -17.59
CA GLY A 81 -7.17 -6.37 -18.10
C GLY A 81 -7.66 -5.24 -17.20
N LEU A 82 -7.57 -3.98 -17.66
CA LEU A 82 -8.01 -2.84 -16.86
C LEU A 82 -9.54 -2.76 -16.78
N PRO A 83 -10.13 -2.40 -15.62
CA PRO A 83 -11.58 -2.20 -15.51
C PRO A 83 -12.05 -0.98 -16.33
N PRO A 84 -13.37 -0.79 -16.52
CA PRO A 84 -13.91 0.44 -17.07
C PRO A 84 -13.50 1.65 -16.21
N GLN A 85 -13.10 2.74 -16.86
CA GLN A 85 -12.70 3.97 -16.21
C GLN A 85 -13.77 5.05 -16.42
N ILE A 86 -14.05 5.83 -15.38
CA ILE A 86 -14.84 7.06 -15.53
C ILE A 86 -14.01 8.05 -16.36
N GLU A 87 -14.63 8.76 -17.30
CA GLU A 87 -13.89 9.76 -18.09
C GLU A 87 -13.34 10.86 -17.19
N LEU A 88 -12.06 11.19 -17.38
CA LEU A 88 -11.42 12.31 -16.71
C LEU A 88 -11.98 13.62 -17.30
N PRO A 89 -12.73 14.45 -16.54
CA PRO A 89 -13.29 15.66 -17.13
C PRO A 89 -12.21 16.69 -17.49
N LEU A 90 -12.39 17.31 -18.66
CA LEU A 90 -11.48 18.28 -19.29
C LEU A 90 -11.38 19.65 -18.58
N LYS A 91 -11.85 19.78 -17.34
CA LYS A 91 -11.83 21.07 -16.64
C LYS A 91 -10.39 21.46 -16.29
N SER A 92 -10.08 22.76 -16.36
CA SER A 92 -8.79 23.26 -15.86
C SER A 92 -8.68 22.98 -14.37
N ARG A 93 -7.78 22.05 -14.03
CA ARG A 93 -7.32 21.73 -12.67
C ARG A 93 -5.92 22.29 -12.43
N GLU A 94 -5.56 23.35 -13.18
CA GLU A 94 -4.25 23.97 -13.08
C GLU A 94 -4.02 24.47 -11.65
N GLY A 95 -2.84 24.16 -11.12
CA GLY A 95 -2.43 24.60 -9.79
C GLY A 95 -3.20 23.93 -8.65
N LYS A 96 -3.53 22.63 -8.76
CA LYS A 96 -4.01 21.82 -7.63
C LYS A 96 -3.13 20.58 -7.43
N TYR A 97 -2.65 20.39 -6.21
CA TYR A 97 -1.76 19.30 -5.84
C TYR A 97 -2.28 18.44 -4.70
N VAL A 98 -1.96 17.15 -4.75
CA VAL A 98 -2.18 16.20 -3.66
C VAL A 98 -0.83 15.72 -3.15
N VAL A 99 -0.61 15.79 -1.84
CA VAL A 99 0.61 15.30 -1.20
C VAL A 99 0.38 13.92 -0.60
N PHE A 100 1.27 12.99 -0.87
CA PHE A 100 1.29 11.64 -0.31
C PHE A 100 2.52 11.43 0.55
N VAL A 101 2.30 10.83 1.71
CA VAL A 101 3.34 10.45 2.67
C VAL A 101 3.00 9.08 3.21
N SER A 102 3.99 8.26 3.52
CA SER A 102 3.78 6.96 4.17
C SER A 102 4.94 6.64 5.08
N GLY A 103 4.76 5.74 6.05
CA GLY A 103 5.88 5.29 6.89
C GLY A 103 6.49 6.44 7.70
N LEU A 104 5.65 7.22 8.38
CA LEU A 104 6.13 8.23 9.33
C LEU A 104 6.79 7.55 10.53
N ARG A 105 6.22 6.42 10.99
CA ARG A 105 6.71 5.62 12.12
C ARG A 105 7.08 6.48 13.34
N VAL A 106 6.18 7.38 13.75
CA VAL A 106 6.39 8.21 14.95
C VAL A 106 6.62 7.29 16.16
N GLY A 107 7.63 7.62 16.96
CA GLY A 107 8.13 6.77 18.06
C GLY A 107 9.29 5.84 17.66
N SER A 108 9.59 5.72 16.37
CA SER A 108 10.78 5.02 15.88
C SER A 108 12.07 5.77 16.20
N SER A 109 13.17 5.05 16.40
CA SER A 109 14.51 5.64 16.38
C SER A 109 14.95 6.08 14.98
N SER A 110 14.28 5.61 13.93
CA SER A 110 14.59 5.96 12.54
C SER A 110 14.02 7.33 12.13
N LEU A 111 12.92 7.77 12.74
CA LEU A 111 12.30 9.05 12.40
C LEU A 111 13.13 10.21 12.97
N ASN A 112 13.42 11.19 12.12
CA ASN A 112 13.91 12.48 12.56
C ASN A 112 12.73 13.47 12.73
N PRO A 113 12.40 13.91 13.96
CA PRO A 113 11.25 14.79 14.20
C PRO A 113 11.34 16.13 13.45
N LEU A 114 12.55 16.67 13.26
CA LEU A 114 12.76 17.90 12.50
C LEU A 114 12.38 17.72 11.03
N GLN A 115 12.69 16.56 10.44
CA GLN A 115 12.36 16.26 9.04
C GLN A 115 10.85 16.26 8.82
N PHE A 116 10.08 15.69 9.76
CA PHE A 116 8.63 15.71 9.68
C PHE A 116 8.06 17.11 9.94
N GLN A 117 8.62 17.88 10.88
CA GLN A 117 8.21 19.27 11.09
C GLN A 117 8.48 20.14 9.84
N LEU A 118 9.61 19.96 9.15
CA LEU A 118 9.90 20.68 7.90
C LEU A 118 8.88 20.37 6.82
N LEU A 119 8.42 19.12 6.70
CA LEU A 119 7.33 18.78 5.80
C LEU A 119 6.04 19.52 6.19
N VAL A 120 5.66 19.48 7.47
CA VAL A 120 4.45 20.14 7.99
C VAL A 120 4.50 21.64 7.72
N ASP A 121 5.62 22.30 8.04
CA ASP A 121 5.78 23.73 7.84
C ASP A 121 5.79 24.10 6.35
N HIS A 122 6.35 23.26 5.48
CA HIS A 122 6.33 23.48 4.03
C HIS A 122 4.92 23.38 3.45
N ILE A 123 4.19 22.29 3.73
CA ILE A 123 2.84 22.10 3.16
C ILE A 123 1.82 23.09 3.74
N THR A 124 2.05 23.61 4.95
CA THR A 124 1.20 24.66 5.56
C THR A 124 1.64 26.07 5.18
N GLY A 125 2.70 26.25 4.39
CA GLY A 125 3.15 27.55 3.88
C GLY A 125 3.95 28.41 4.87
N HIS A 126 4.50 27.82 5.93
CA HIS A 126 5.36 28.50 6.92
C HIS A 126 6.83 28.55 6.52
N LEU A 127 7.26 27.71 5.56
CA LEU A 127 8.61 27.71 5.01
C LEU A 127 8.66 28.28 3.59
N GLY A 128 9.84 28.79 3.24
CA GLY A 128 10.15 29.22 1.88
C GLY A 128 9.90 30.69 1.59
N ASP A 129 10.22 31.09 0.35
CA ASP A 129 9.90 32.41 -0.19
C ASP A 129 8.45 32.49 -0.68
N GLU A 130 8.02 33.67 -1.16
CA GLU A 130 6.64 33.87 -1.67
C GLU A 130 6.28 32.90 -2.80
N LYS A 131 7.28 32.41 -3.55
CA LYS A 131 7.08 31.52 -4.68
C LYS A 131 6.83 30.09 -4.19
N GLU A 132 7.62 29.62 -3.23
CA GLU A 132 7.41 28.32 -2.57
C GLU A 132 6.09 28.29 -1.80
N GLN A 133 5.77 29.37 -1.07
CA GLN A 133 4.49 29.52 -0.39
C GLN A 133 3.32 29.54 -1.39
N GLY A 134 3.51 30.14 -2.57
CA GLY A 134 2.53 30.09 -3.66
C GLY A 134 2.26 28.69 -4.19
N ILE A 135 3.28 27.82 -4.23
CA ILE A 135 3.12 26.39 -4.59
C ILE A 135 2.42 25.63 -3.44
N ALA A 136 2.80 25.88 -2.19
CA ALA A 136 2.17 25.26 -1.03
C ALA A 136 0.67 25.60 -0.93
N ALA A 137 0.29 26.84 -1.26
CA ALA A 137 -1.11 27.28 -1.32
C ALA A 137 -1.97 26.56 -2.38
N GLN A 138 -1.33 25.87 -3.33
CA GLN A 138 -1.99 25.06 -4.36
C GLN A 138 -2.20 23.59 -3.92
N ILE A 139 -1.70 23.20 -2.74
CA ILE A 139 -1.95 21.89 -2.16
C ILE A 139 -3.40 21.86 -1.66
N VAL A 140 -4.19 20.90 -2.15
CA VAL A 140 -5.62 20.79 -1.84
C VAL A 140 -5.95 19.62 -0.93
N HIS A 141 -5.05 18.63 -0.82
CA HIS A 141 -5.28 17.43 -0.02
C HIS A 141 -3.97 16.75 0.37
N VAL A 142 -3.93 16.16 1.56
CA VAL A 142 -2.81 15.37 2.06
C VAL A 142 -3.29 13.95 2.40
N VAL A 143 -2.54 12.93 2.00
CA VAL A 143 -2.82 11.53 2.29
C VAL A 143 -1.62 10.90 3.00
N ILE A 144 -1.87 10.34 4.19
CA ILE A 144 -0.90 9.54 4.95
C ILE A 144 -1.26 8.06 4.78
N ALA A 145 -0.50 7.34 3.96
CA ALA A 145 -0.74 5.96 3.53
C ALA A 145 -0.08 4.92 4.47
N GLY A 146 -0.51 4.89 5.73
CA GLY A 146 -0.16 3.86 6.70
C GLY A 146 1.23 3.92 7.31
N ASN A 147 1.41 3.12 8.37
CA ASN A 147 2.58 3.06 9.24
C ASN A 147 2.92 4.44 9.81
N SER A 148 1.91 5.07 10.41
CA SER A 148 2.04 6.41 11.01
C SER A 148 2.74 6.36 12.36
N ILE A 149 2.52 5.30 13.14
CA ILE A 149 3.09 5.07 14.48
C ILE A 149 3.91 3.78 14.46
N GLU A 150 5.03 3.74 15.18
CA GLU A 150 5.70 2.49 15.52
C GLU A 150 5.32 2.08 16.94
N VAL A 151 4.58 0.98 17.07
CA VAL A 151 4.21 0.42 18.37
C VAL A 151 5.28 -0.59 18.82
N PRO A 152 5.94 -0.40 19.98
CA PRO A 152 6.88 -1.38 20.52
C PRO A 152 6.16 -2.68 20.90
N HIS A 153 6.07 -3.64 19.98
CA HIS A 153 5.34 -4.90 20.18
C HIS A 153 5.81 -5.71 21.40
N GLY A 154 7.09 -5.56 21.80
CA GLY A 154 7.62 -6.21 23.01
C GLY A 154 6.95 -5.78 24.32
N LEU A 155 6.21 -4.67 24.32
CA LEU A 155 5.41 -4.20 25.46
C LEU A 155 4.02 -4.86 25.50
N LEU A 156 3.52 -5.37 24.36
CA LEU A 156 2.16 -5.91 24.23
C LEU A 156 2.11 -7.43 24.50
N ASN A 157 2.60 -7.86 25.66
CA ASN A 157 2.66 -9.28 26.03
C ASN A 157 1.44 -9.79 26.82
N GLY A 158 0.30 -9.10 26.75
CA GLY A 158 -0.93 -9.48 27.46
C GLY A 158 -0.88 -9.36 28.99
N GLN A 159 0.17 -8.74 29.55
CA GLN A 159 0.30 -8.43 30.97
C GLN A 159 -0.12 -6.97 31.24
N ASN A 160 -0.47 -6.67 32.50
CA ASN A 160 -0.73 -5.28 32.92
C ASN A 160 0.51 -4.42 32.69
N LEU A 161 0.41 -3.47 31.77
CA LEU A 161 1.46 -2.52 31.45
C LEU A 161 1.75 -1.62 32.65
N ALA A 162 3.02 -1.53 33.05
CA ALA A 162 3.45 -0.53 34.03
C ALA A 162 3.18 0.88 33.48
N LEU A 163 3.00 1.87 34.37
CA LEU A 163 2.73 3.27 33.96
C LEU A 163 3.78 3.83 32.98
N LYS A 164 5.05 3.45 33.14
CA LYS A 164 6.15 3.85 32.23
C LYS A 164 6.02 3.22 30.83
N ASP A 165 5.47 2.02 30.73
CA ASP A 165 5.28 1.35 29.45
C ASP A 165 4.03 1.90 28.75
N GLN A 166 3.00 2.31 29.50
CA GLN A 166 1.84 3.02 28.96
C GLN A 166 2.22 4.39 28.39
N SER A 167 3.15 5.13 29.04
CA SER A 167 3.61 6.42 28.50
C SER A 167 4.33 6.24 27.17
N ARG A 168 5.24 5.26 27.07
CA ARG A 168 5.94 4.90 25.83
C ARG A 168 5.04 4.53 24.66
N LEU A 169 3.88 3.93 24.94
CA LEU A 169 2.88 3.61 23.92
C LEU A 169 2.05 4.83 23.51
N SER A 170 1.80 5.78 24.41
CA SER A 170 0.91 6.92 24.16
C SER A 170 1.62 8.19 23.70
N GLU A 171 2.90 8.37 24.04
CA GLU A 171 3.72 9.51 23.63
C GLU A 171 3.79 9.67 22.10
N PRO A 172 4.14 8.63 21.31
CA PRO A 172 4.17 8.76 19.84
C PRO A 172 2.83 9.13 19.22
N ILE A 173 1.74 8.64 19.81
CA ILE A 173 0.38 8.93 19.35
C ILE A 173 0.04 10.40 19.59
N LYS A 174 0.42 10.94 20.76
CA LYS A 174 0.23 12.36 21.08
C LYS A 174 1.08 13.27 20.19
N GLU A 175 2.34 12.90 19.95
CA GLU A 175 3.22 13.65 19.04
C GLU A 175 2.66 13.69 17.63
N LEU A 176 2.19 12.53 17.12
CA LEU A 176 1.53 12.46 15.84
C LEU A 176 0.28 13.35 15.81
N ASP A 177 -0.60 13.27 16.81
CA ASP A 177 -1.81 14.11 16.87
C ASP A 177 -1.49 15.61 16.87
N ILE A 178 -0.43 16.06 17.54
CA ILE A 178 0.01 17.46 17.52
C ILE A 178 0.36 17.90 16.09
N LEU A 179 1.10 17.08 15.34
CA LEU A 179 1.53 17.39 13.97
C LEU A 179 0.36 17.32 12.99
N LEU A 180 -0.48 16.29 13.11
CA LEU A 180 -1.71 16.16 12.32
C LEU A 180 -2.68 17.32 12.57
N THR A 181 -2.74 17.84 13.80
CA THR A 181 -3.53 19.02 14.15
C THR A 181 -3.07 20.25 13.38
N GLN A 182 -1.76 20.45 13.23
CA GLN A 182 -1.21 21.57 12.45
C GLN A 182 -1.61 21.47 10.97
N ILE A 183 -1.54 20.26 10.39
CA ILE A 183 -1.95 20.02 9.00
C ILE A 183 -3.46 20.23 8.86
N ALA A 184 -4.26 19.58 9.70
CA ALA A 184 -5.72 19.63 9.65
C ALA A 184 -6.27 21.05 9.83
N ALA A 185 -5.57 21.92 10.55
CA ALA A 185 -5.97 23.32 10.69
C ALA A 185 -5.96 24.10 9.36
N GLY A 186 -5.10 23.73 8.41
CA GLY A 186 -4.96 24.41 7.12
C GLY A 186 -5.42 23.61 5.90
N LEU A 187 -5.38 22.27 5.96
CA LEU A 187 -5.55 21.39 4.80
C LEU A 187 -6.41 20.16 5.12
N PRO A 188 -7.24 19.69 4.16
CA PRO A 188 -7.82 18.35 4.20
C PRO A 188 -6.75 17.25 4.31
N LEU A 189 -6.93 16.33 5.25
CA LEU A 189 -5.98 15.29 5.61
C LEU A 189 -6.69 13.95 5.80
N ASP A 190 -6.34 12.98 4.95
CA ASP A 190 -6.75 11.58 5.10
C ASP A 190 -5.60 10.76 5.68
N ILE A 191 -5.86 10.02 6.77
CA ILE A 191 -4.90 9.08 7.36
C ILE A 191 -5.44 7.65 7.25
N MET A 192 -4.63 6.76 6.68
CA MET A 192 -4.91 5.33 6.54
C MET A 192 -4.10 4.54 7.57
N PRO A 193 -4.62 3.43 8.11
CA PRO A 193 -3.86 2.49 8.93
C PRO A 193 -2.88 1.67 8.07
N GLY A 194 -1.71 1.35 8.62
CA GLY A 194 -0.76 0.38 8.08
C GLY A 194 -0.61 -0.85 8.97
N LEU A 195 0.45 -1.64 8.73
CA LEU A 195 0.73 -2.89 9.44
C LEU A 195 1.07 -2.66 10.91
N ASP A 196 1.84 -1.60 11.19
CA ASP A 196 2.39 -1.30 12.52
C ASP A 196 1.47 -0.37 13.34
N ASP A 197 0.42 0.17 12.72
CA ASP A 197 -0.52 1.08 13.38
C ASP A 197 -1.50 0.32 14.30
N PRO A 198 -2.10 0.99 15.31
CA PRO A 198 -3.06 0.39 16.23
C PRO A 198 -4.44 0.15 15.59
N ALA A 199 -4.48 -0.66 14.52
CA ALA A 199 -5.66 -1.12 13.80
C ALA A 199 -5.74 -2.66 13.81
N ASN A 200 -6.79 -3.23 13.20
CA ASN A 200 -6.83 -4.67 12.98
C ASN A 200 -5.75 -5.11 11.99
N PHE A 201 -5.23 -6.34 12.18
CA PHE A 201 -4.19 -6.92 11.33
C PHE A 201 -4.72 -7.31 9.94
N ALA A 202 -5.89 -7.95 9.90
CA ALA A 202 -6.47 -8.47 8.66
C ALA A 202 -6.99 -7.34 7.76
N LEU A 203 -6.82 -7.46 6.44
CA LEU A 203 -7.45 -6.58 5.47
C LEU A 203 -8.95 -6.89 5.30
N PRO A 204 -9.80 -5.89 5.00
CA PRO A 204 -9.54 -4.45 5.08
C PRO A 204 -9.34 -3.98 6.53
N GLN A 205 -8.34 -3.13 6.74
CA GLN A 205 -8.10 -2.49 8.03
C GLN A 205 -9.11 -1.35 8.23
N GLN A 206 -9.73 -1.33 9.41
CA GLN A 206 -10.68 -0.31 9.83
C GLN A 206 -9.96 1.00 10.17
N PRO A 207 -10.64 2.16 10.07
CA PRO A 207 -10.04 3.43 10.42
C PRO A 207 -9.48 3.46 11.83
N LEU A 208 -8.39 4.20 12.01
CA LEU A 208 -7.82 4.45 13.33
C LEU A 208 -8.85 5.16 14.22
N ASN A 209 -8.93 4.73 15.48
CA ASN A 209 -9.94 5.23 16.39
C ASN A 209 -9.71 6.73 16.66
N ARG A 210 -10.78 7.54 16.57
CA ARG A 210 -10.73 8.97 16.84
C ARG A 210 -10.21 9.32 18.24
N CYS A 211 -10.33 8.42 19.22
CA CYS A 211 -9.78 8.65 20.56
C CYS A 211 -8.25 8.81 20.58
N LEU A 212 -7.56 8.35 19.53
CA LEU A 212 -6.12 8.53 19.35
C LEU A 212 -5.76 9.96 18.94
N PHE A 213 -6.72 10.72 18.40
CA PHE A 213 -6.48 12.02 17.76
C PHE A 213 -7.41 13.13 18.29
N PRO A 214 -7.41 13.44 19.60
CA PRO A 214 -8.30 14.44 20.16
C PRO A 214 -8.12 15.85 19.57
N GLY A 215 -6.90 16.23 19.18
CA GLY A 215 -6.63 17.52 18.53
C GLY A 215 -7.09 17.54 17.08
N SER A 216 -6.63 16.58 16.29
CA SER A 216 -6.90 16.54 14.84
C SER A 216 -8.38 16.32 14.54
N SER A 217 -9.05 15.46 15.32
CA SER A 217 -10.47 15.16 15.15
C SER A 217 -11.42 16.31 15.47
N ALA A 218 -10.92 17.42 16.04
CA ALA A 218 -11.69 18.65 16.19
C ALA A 218 -11.94 19.35 14.85
N TYR A 219 -11.12 19.08 13.83
CA TYR A 219 -11.23 19.68 12.50
C TYR A 219 -12.00 18.75 11.55
N ASN A 220 -12.90 19.33 10.74
CA ASN A 220 -13.68 18.61 9.73
C ASN A 220 -12.85 18.19 8.48
N THR A 221 -11.66 18.76 8.36
CA THR A 221 -10.62 18.46 7.36
C THR A 221 -9.87 17.17 7.67
N PHE A 222 -9.87 16.70 8.92
CA PHE A 222 -9.23 15.45 9.32
C PHE A 222 -10.17 14.25 9.11
N ARG A 223 -9.68 13.22 8.41
CA ARG A 223 -10.41 11.97 8.17
C ARG A 223 -9.53 10.76 8.41
N SER A 224 -9.92 9.93 9.36
CA SER A 224 -9.37 8.57 9.43
C SER A 224 -10.14 7.65 8.49
N CYS A 225 -9.41 6.97 7.60
CA CYS A 225 -9.94 6.17 6.50
C CYS A 225 -9.53 4.70 6.64
N THR A 226 -10.12 3.82 5.83
CA THR A 226 -9.77 2.38 5.79
C THR A 226 -8.47 2.13 5.02
N ASN A 227 -7.91 0.92 5.14
CA ASN A 227 -6.95 0.40 4.18
C ASN A 227 -7.50 -0.92 3.59
N PRO A 228 -7.76 -1.01 2.28
CA PRO A 228 -7.57 0.02 1.24
C PRO A 228 -8.44 1.27 1.39
N HIS A 229 -8.06 2.36 0.73
CA HIS A 229 -8.80 3.63 0.67
C HIS A 229 -9.15 3.99 -0.78
N CYS A 230 -10.39 4.45 -1.00
CA CYS A 230 -10.87 4.90 -2.30
C CYS A 230 -11.68 6.18 -2.12
N PHE A 231 -11.36 7.22 -2.90
CA PHE A 231 -12.04 8.51 -2.82
C PHE A 231 -11.96 9.26 -4.15
N ASP A 232 -12.88 10.21 -4.35
CA ASP A 232 -12.91 11.09 -5.51
C ASP A 232 -12.58 12.53 -5.07
N LEU A 233 -11.65 13.18 -5.76
CA LEU A 233 -11.26 14.58 -5.54
C LEU A 233 -11.21 15.31 -6.88
N ASP A 234 -12.00 16.38 -7.04
CA ASP A 234 -12.13 17.13 -8.30
C ASP A 234 -12.39 16.22 -9.52
N ASP A 235 -13.26 15.22 -9.37
CA ASP A 235 -13.57 14.20 -10.38
C ASP A 235 -12.36 13.32 -10.78
N VAL A 236 -11.32 13.26 -9.94
CA VAL A 236 -10.21 12.30 -10.04
C VAL A 236 -10.42 11.23 -8.99
N ARG A 237 -10.53 9.98 -9.46
CA ARG A 237 -10.63 8.78 -8.62
C ARG A 237 -9.27 8.31 -8.14
N PHE A 238 -9.12 8.21 -6.83
CA PHE A 238 -7.97 7.66 -6.14
C PHE A 238 -8.31 6.31 -5.55
N LEU A 239 -7.37 5.38 -5.68
CA LEU A 239 -7.36 4.11 -4.98
C LEU A 239 -5.98 3.91 -4.39
N GLY A 240 -5.89 3.42 -3.17
CA GLY A 240 -4.58 3.09 -2.63
C GLY A 240 -4.58 2.17 -1.43
N THR A 241 -3.40 1.65 -1.13
CA THR A 241 -3.14 0.73 -0.03
C THR A 241 -1.93 1.19 0.78
N SER A 242 -1.81 0.69 2.00
CA SER A 242 -0.66 0.95 2.87
C SER A 242 0.55 0.04 2.58
N GLY A 243 0.62 -0.63 1.42
CA GLY A 243 1.80 -1.39 0.98
C GLY A 243 1.75 -2.90 1.17
N GLN A 244 0.98 -3.42 2.13
CA GLN A 244 1.06 -4.82 2.54
C GLN A 244 0.75 -5.81 1.41
N ASN A 245 -0.14 -5.45 0.48
CA ASN A 245 -0.47 -6.27 -0.68
C ASN A 245 0.70 -6.44 -1.65
N ILE A 246 1.48 -5.39 -1.89
CA ILE A 246 2.64 -5.44 -2.78
C ILE A 246 3.83 -6.11 -2.09
N ASP A 247 4.02 -5.84 -0.79
CA ASP A 247 5.07 -6.50 0.00
C ASP A 247 4.81 -8.00 0.15
N ASP A 248 3.54 -8.42 0.20
CA ASP A 248 3.20 -9.85 0.18
C ASP A 248 3.43 -10.47 -1.20
N LEU A 249 3.06 -9.78 -2.29
CA LEU A 249 3.35 -10.24 -3.65
C LEU A 249 4.85 -10.47 -3.90
N ASP A 250 5.70 -9.55 -3.43
CA ASP A 250 7.16 -9.63 -3.57
C ASP A 250 7.78 -10.87 -2.89
N LYS A 251 7.06 -11.49 -1.93
CA LYS A 251 7.49 -12.73 -1.31
C LYS A 251 7.19 -13.97 -2.16
N TYR A 252 6.25 -13.89 -3.11
CA TYR A 252 5.73 -15.06 -3.84
C TYR A 252 5.79 -14.90 -5.36
N SER A 253 6.37 -13.82 -5.85
CA SER A 253 6.46 -13.50 -7.27
C SER A 253 7.74 -12.71 -7.55
N GLU A 254 8.20 -12.74 -8.79
CA GLU A 254 9.34 -11.99 -9.30
C GLU A 254 8.85 -10.87 -10.21
N ALA A 255 9.43 -9.68 -10.04
CA ALA A 255 9.22 -8.53 -10.89
C ALA A 255 10.49 -7.67 -10.97
N LYS A 256 10.57 -6.79 -11.97
CA LYS A 256 11.72 -5.90 -12.14
C LYS A 256 11.75 -4.81 -11.07
N ASP A 257 10.57 -4.29 -10.75
CA ASP A 257 10.37 -3.24 -9.76
C ASP A 257 8.99 -3.37 -9.09
N LYS A 258 8.75 -2.57 -8.04
CA LYS A 258 7.48 -2.57 -7.30
C LYS A 258 6.30 -2.07 -8.15
N LEU A 259 6.55 -1.21 -9.14
CA LEU A 259 5.49 -0.71 -10.03
C LEU A 259 4.94 -1.82 -10.92
N ASP A 260 5.76 -2.80 -11.32
CA ASP A 260 5.28 -3.98 -12.05
C ASP A 260 4.28 -4.79 -11.21
N PHE A 261 4.49 -4.93 -9.89
CA PHE A 261 3.50 -5.57 -9.02
C PHE A 261 2.21 -4.77 -8.91
N ILE A 262 2.30 -3.44 -8.78
CA ILE A 262 1.15 -2.53 -8.75
C ILE A 262 0.37 -2.59 -10.06
N GLU A 263 1.06 -2.65 -11.19
CA GLU A 263 0.45 -2.79 -12.50
C GLU A 263 -0.25 -4.16 -12.65
N ARG A 264 0.36 -5.24 -12.14
CA ARG A 264 -0.24 -6.58 -12.13
C ARG A 264 -1.52 -6.62 -11.31
N THR A 265 -1.56 -6.10 -10.09
CA THR A 265 -2.81 -6.08 -9.28
C THR A 265 -3.92 -5.31 -9.99
N LEU A 266 -3.58 -4.25 -10.71
CA LEU A 266 -4.53 -3.50 -11.51
C LEU A 266 -5.02 -4.29 -12.74
N ARG A 267 -4.14 -4.98 -13.48
CA ARG A 267 -4.49 -5.82 -14.65
C ARG A 267 -5.26 -7.09 -14.26
N TRP A 268 -4.97 -7.65 -13.10
CA TRP A 268 -5.73 -8.76 -12.52
C TRP A 268 -7.06 -8.31 -11.91
N ARG A 269 -7.31 -6.99 -11.86
CA ARG A 269 -8.47 -6.36 -11.20
C ARG A 269 -8.64 -6.80 -9.75
N HIS A 270 -7.53 -7.05 -9.04
CA HIS A 270 -7.57 -7.57 -7.67
C HIS A 270 -6.45 -6.96 -6.84
N LEU A 271 -6.81 -6.21 -5.79
CA LEU A 271 -5.84 -5.49 -4.94
C LEU A 271 -4.91 -6.43 -4.17
N ALA A 272 -5.41 -7.57 -3.73
CA ALA A 272 -4.70 -8.49 -2.83
C ALA A 272 -4.92 -9.96 -3.24
N PRO A 273 -4.46 -10.41 -4.43
CA PRO A 273 -4.77 -11.75 -4.95
C PRO A 273 -4.26 -12.86 -4.03
N THR A 274 -3.23 -12.60 -3.23
CA THR A 274 -2.67 -13.58 -2.30
C THR A 274 -3.48 -13.76 -1.01
N ALA A 275 -4.52 -12.96 -0.79
CA ALA A 275 -5.45 -13.12 0.32
C ALA A 275 -6.50 -14.21 -0.01
N PRO A 276 -6.91 -15.06 0.96
CA PRO A 276 -6.46 -15.16 2.35
C PRO A 276 -5.21 -16.03 2.55
N ASN A 277 -4.63 -16.58 1.48
CA ASN A 277 -3.65 -17.67 1.53
C ASN A 277 -2.31 -17.30 2.20
N THR A 278 -1.86 -16.05 2.08
CA THR A 278 -0.62 -15.55 2.68
C THR A 278 -0.80 -14.19 3.32
N LEU A 279 -1.57 -13.31 2.67
CA LEU A 279 -2.00 -12.05 3.26
C LEU A 279 -3.30 -12.25 4.04
N GLY A 280 -3.29 -11.93 5.33
CA GLY A 280 -4.46 -12.08 6.18
C GLY A 280 -5.58 -11.14 5.77
N CYS A 281 -6.78 -11.69 5.55
CA CYS A 281 -7.99 -10.91 5.32
C CYS A 281 -9.17 -11.43 6.14
N TYR A 282 -10.18 -10.58 6.30
CA TYR A 282 -11.44 -10.99 6.89
C TYR A 282 -12.18 -11.93 5.91
N PRO A 283 -12.78 -13.05 6.39
CA PRO A 283 -13.44 -14.03 5.55
C PRO A 283 -14.85 -13.55 5.15
N PHE A 284 -14.93 -12.64 4.17
CA PHE A 284 -16.21 -12.24 3.59
C PHE A 284 -16.85 -13.43 2.85
N THR A 285 -18.18 -13.55 2.97
CA THR A 285 -18.95 -14.66 2.37
C THR A 285 -19.83 -14.21 1.20
N ASP A 286 -20.13 -12.91 1.12
CA ASP A 286 -21.07 -12.31 0.18
C ASP A 286 -20.37 -11.62 -1.00
N ARG A 287 -19.19 -11.04 -0.77
CA ARG A 287 -18.42 -10.31 -1.78
C ARG A 287 -16.94 -10.29 -1.45
N ASP A 288 -16.10 -10.17 -2.47
CA ASP A 288 -14.68 -9.86 -2.29
C ASP A 288 -14.46 -8.34 -2.31
N PRO A 289 -14.01 -7.71 -1.21
CA PRO A 289 -13.76 -6.27 -1.16
C PRO A 289 -12.50 -5.84 -1.94
N PHE A 290 -11.69 -6.77 -2.43
CA PHE A 290 -10.44 -6.47 -3.14
C PHE A 290 -10.59 -6.44 -4.66
N LEU A 291 -11.77 -6.77 -5.18
CA LEU A 291 -12.08 -6.65 -6.60
C LEU A 291 -12.09 -5.17 -7.03
N ILE A 292 -11.36 -4.87 -8.10
CA ILE A 292 -11.30 -3.53 -8.69
C ILE A 292 -12.36 -3.44 -9.79
N GLU A 293 -13.56 -3.01 -9.43
CA GLU A 293 -14.68 -2.91 -10.36
C GLU A 293 -14.57 -1.70 -11.31
N SER A 294 -14.01 -0.59 -10.82
CA SER A 294 -13.82 0.65 -11.57
C SER A 294 -12.36 1.06 -11.53
N CYS A 295 -11.82 1.39 -12.70
CA CYS A 295 -10.42 1.76 -12.84
C CYS A 295 -10.18 3.14 -12.18
N PRO A 296 -9.22 3.26 -11.25
CA PRO A 296 -8.86 4.55 -10.67
C PRO A 296 -8.08 5.39 -11.69
N HIS A 297 -8.02 6.69 -11.48
CA HIS A 297 -7.11 7.56 -12.23
C HIS A 297 -5.72 7.59 -11.58
N VAL A 298 -5.68 7.39 -10.26
CA VAL A 298 -4.45 7.32 -9.48
C VAL A 298 -4.51 6.08 -8.60
N TYR A 299 -3.51 5.21 -8.75
CA TYR A 299 -3.32 4.05 -7.89
C TYR A 299 -2.01 4.21 -7.11
N PHE A 300 -2.11 4.47 -5.80
CA PHE A 300 -0.96 4.68 -4.94
C PHE A 300 -0.75 3.54 -3.95
N VAL A 301 0.50 3.26 -3.61
CA VAL A 301 0.89 2.24 -2.64
C VAL A 301 1.91 2.82 -1.67
N GLY A 302 1.59 2.77 -0.38
CA GLY A 302 2.43 3.24 0.71
C GLY A 302 3.58 2.29 1.08
N ASN A 303 4.45 2.78 1.94
CA ASN A 303 5.48 2.02 2.66
C ASN A 303 6.47 1.26 1.77
N GLN A 304 6.75 1.77 0.58
CA GLN A 304 7.73 1.18 -0.32
C GLN A 304 9.15 1.65 0.02
N ASP A 305 10.17 0.94 -0.47
CA ASP A 305 11.57 1.28 -0.15
C ASP A 305 12.08 2.50 -0.92
N LYS A 306 11.47 2.82 -2.07
CA LYS A 306 11.83 3.96 -2.91
C LYS A 306 10.61 4.57 -3.60
N TYR A 307 10.74 5.84 -3.94
CA TYR A 307 9.80 6.52 -4.81
C TYR A 307 9.93 5.99 -6.25
N ASP A 308 8.78 5.75 -6.89
CA ASP A 308 8.70 5.53 -8.32
C ASP A 308 7.28 5.88 -8.83
N SER A 309 7.14 6.23 -10.11
CA SER A 309 5.82 6.44 -10.71
C SER A 309 5.79 6.06 -12.19
N ARG A 310 4.64 5.58 -12.67
CA ARG A 310 4.43 5.19 -14.07
C ARG A 310 3.01 5.55 -14.51
N LEU A 311 2.88 6.07 -15.73
CA LEU A 311 1.58 6.25 -16.37
C LEU A 311 1.28 5.01 -17.21
N VAL A 312 0.16 4.34 -16.94
CA VAL A 312 -0.29 3.14 -17.66
C VAL A 312 -1.52 3.48 -18.47
N ASN A 313 -1.52 3.06 -19.74
CA ASN A 313 -2.66 3.23 -20.65
C ASN A 313 -3.32 1.88 -20.94
N GLY A 314 -4.65 1.86 -20.95
CA GLY A 314 -5.47 0.72 -21.31
C GLY A 314 -5.85 0.69 -22.78
N SER A 315 -6.33 -0.45 -23.24
CA SER A 315 -6.81 -0.65 -24.62
C SER A 315 -8.09 0.12 -24.94
N GLU A 316 -8.88 0.47 -23.93
CA GLU A 316 -10.15 1.20 -24.08
C GLU A 316 -10.00 2.69 -23.71
N GLY A 317 -8.78 3.20 -23.73
CA GLY A 317 -8.48 4.60 -23.42
C GLY A 317 -8.35 4.91 -21.93
N GLN A 318 -8.30 3.89 -21.06
CA GLN A 318 -8.02 4.10 -19.64
C GLN A 318 -6.64 4.72 -19.45
N MET A 319 -6.48 5.61 -18.48
CA MET A 319 -5.22 6.22 -18.09
C MET A 319 -5.06 6.21 -16.58
N VAL A 320 -4.03 5.54 -16.06
CA VAL A 320 -3.80 5.40 -14.61
C VAL A 320 -2.39 5.81 -14.24
N ARG A 321 -2.26 6.74 -13.29
CA ARG A 321 -0.99 7.05 -12.65
C ARG A 321 -0.75 6.09 -11.49
N LEU A 322 0.28 5.25 -11.62
CA LEU A 322 0.78 4.41 -10.53
C LEU A 322 1.81 5.18 -9.71
N ILE A 323 1.74 5.08 -8.38
CA ILE A 323 2.64 5.77 -7.45
C ILE A 323 3.14 4.79 -6.38
N SER A 324 4.45 4.59 -6.30
CA SER A 324 5.15 3.94 -5.20
C SER A 324 5.60 5.02 -4.22
N ILE A 325 4.97 5.10 -3.05
CA ILE A 325 5.29 6.11 -2.02
C ILE A 325 6.33 5.52 -1.07
N PRO A 326 7.50 6.16 -0.91
CA PRO A 326 8.53 5.64 -0.03
C PRO A 326 8.17 5.81 1.45
N LYS A 327 8.85 5.04 2.31
CA LYS A 327 8.85 5.27 3.76
C LYS A 327 9.53 6.60 4.07
N PHE A 328 8.77 7.54 4.64
CA PHE A 328 9.25 8.89 4.93
C PHE A 328 10.34 8.88 6.01
N CYS A 329 10.21 8.06 7.05
CA CYS A 329 11.21 7.96 8.12
C CYS A 329 12.61 7.55 7.62
N GLU A 330 12.70 6.84 6.49
CA GLU A 330 13.97 6.39 5.90
C GLU A 330 14.48 7.36 4.84
N THR A 331 13.57 7.91 4.03
CA THR A 331 13.94 8.65 2.81
C THR A 331 13.81 10.16 2.93
N GLY A 332 12.95 10.66 3.82
CA GLY A 332 12.56 12.06 3.88
C GLY A 332 11.77 12.56 2.69
N ILE A 333 11.21 11.65 1.88
CA ILE A 333 10.54 11.98 0.62
C ILE A 333 9.03 11.95 0.80
N ALA A 334 8.37 13.07 0.48
CA ALA A 334 6.95 13.14 0.21
C ALA A 334 6.71 13.22 -1.31
N VAL A 335 5.60 12.66 -1.79
CA VAL A 335 5.25 12.66 -3.21
C VAL A 335 4.14 13.66 -3.46
N VAL A 336 4.26 14.47 -4.50
CA VAL A 336 3.28 15.48 -4.88
C VAL A 336 2.75 15.16 -6.27
N LEU A 337 1.44 15.00 -6.38
CA LEU A 337 0.74 14.76 -7.64
C LEU A 337 0.05 16.04 -8.10
N ASN A 338 0.24 16.41 -9.36
CA ASN A 338 -0.51 17.48 -10.02
C ASN A 338 -1.83 16.92 -10.60
N LEU A 339 -2.98 17.46 -10.18
CA LEU A 339 -4.29 17.00 -10.65
C LEU A 339 -4.61 17.38 -12.10
N GLY A 340 -3.90 18.36 -12.67
CA GLY A 340 -4.08 18.83 -14.04
C GLY A 340 -3.50 17.89 -15.09
N ASN A 341 -2.34 17.28 -14.82
CA ASN A 341 -1.64 16.44 -15.79
C ASN A 341 -1.24 15.05 -15.24
N LEU A 342 -1.59 14.75 -13.99
CA LEU A 342 -1.23 13.53 -13.28
C LEU A 342 0.28 13.27 -13.21
N GLU A 343 1.12 14.31 -13.31
CA GLU A 343 2.56 14.19 -13.09
C GLU A 343 2.88 14.19 -11.60
N CYS A 344 3.85 13.36 -11.22
CA CYS A 344 4.34 13.25 -9.86
C CYS A 344 5.74 13.87 -9.74
N HIS A 345 5.96 14.64 -8.69
CA HIS A 345 7.28 15.12 -8.28
C HIS A 345 7.48 14.86 -6.79
N THR A 346 8.71 14.99 -6.31
CA THR A 346 9.06 14.68 -4.91
C THR A 346 9.48 15.94 -4.16
N LEU A 347 9.06 16.03 -2.90
CA LEU A 347 9.63 16.95 -1.93
C LEU A 347 10.57 16.15 -1.04
N SER A 348 11.83 16.57 -0.95
CA SER A 348 12.87 15.90 -0.17
C SER A 348 13.31 16.77 1.00
N PHE A 349 13.16 16.25 2.22
CA PHE A 349 13.50 16.96 3.44
C PHE A 349 14.75 16.34 4.05
N GLY A 350 15.83 17.12 4.19
CA GLY A 350 17.08 16.69 4.78
C GLY A 350 17.46 17.59 5.96
N THR A 351 18.05 17.02 7.00
CA THR A 351 18.53 17.77 8.18
C THR A 351 20.04 17.97 8.20
N GLN A 352 20.75 17.39 7.22
CA GLN A 352 22.19 17.61 7.05
C GLN A 352 22.38 18.75 6.06
N PHE A 353 23.10 19.79 6.47
CA PHE A 353 23.58 20.81 5.55
C PHE A 353 24.65 20.15 4.67
N SER A 354 24.46 20.17 3.35
CA SER A 354 25.53 19.84 2.41
C SER A 354 26.63 20.89 2.58
N SER A 355 27.78 20.47 3.11
CA SER A 355 29.00 21.29 3.26
C SER A 355 29.54 21.81 1.94
#